data_AF-A0A368TIN0-F1
#
_entry.id   AF-A0A368TIN0-F1
#
_cell.length_a   1.000
_cell.length_b   1.000
_cell.length_c   1.000
_cell.angle_alpha   90.00
_cell.angle_beta   90.00
_cell.angle_gamma   90.00
#
_symmetry.space_group_name_H-M   'P 1'
#
loop_
_entity.id
_entity.type
_entity.pdbx_description
1 polymer ?
#
loop_
_entity_poly.entity_id
_entity_poly.type
_entity_poly.pdbx_seq_one_letter_code
_entity_poly.pdbx_strand_id
1 'polypeptide(L)'
;MGKGTAKKDSGVLMSAPLLAALSSPANDRRTQVKVGQALERVWLQATNLGIRLHPMNKILQLPEIKAEVTKLIPMGDVMPQLTFRLGYAEPETAYTPRRPLNEVLI
;
A
#
# COMPACT_ATOMS: atom_id res chain seq x y z
N MET A 1 -1.48 -0.18 21.09
CA MET A 1 -0.94 -1.28 20.26
C MET A 1 0.17 -1.99 21.03
N GLY A 2 0.15 -3.33 21.10
CA GLY A 2 1.12 -4.10 21.88
C GLY A 2 2.50 -4.16 21.22
N LYS A 3 3.57 -4.07 22.01
CA LYS A 3 4.99 -4.06 21.56
C LYS A 3 5.35 -5.20 20.58
N GLY A 4 4.65 -6.34 20.63
CA GLY A 4 4.88 -7.48 19.74
C GLY A 4 4.44 -7.27 18.28
N THR A 5 3.37 -6.51 18.03
CA THR A 5 2.86 -6.26 16.68
C THR A 5 3.80 -5.33 15.91
N ALA A 6 4.31 -4.29 16.57
CA ALA A 6 5.26 -3.35 15.98
C ALA A 6 6.58 -4.02 15.53
N LYS A 7 7.09 -4.98 16.31
CA LYS A 7 8.32 -5.71 15.97
C LYS A 7 8.14 -6.60 14.72
N LYS A 8 6.98 -7.25 14.59
CA LYS A 8 6.65 -8.07 13.42
C LYS A 8 6.50 -7.21 12.16
N ASP A 9 5.77 -6.09 12.26
CA ASP A 9 5.55 -5.19 11.12
C ASP A 9 6.87 -4.57 10.64
N SER A 10 7.78 -4.24 11.55
CA SER A 10 9.14 -3.79 11.21
C SER A 10 9.94 -4.89 10.50
N GLY A 11 9.90 -6.14 10.97
CA GLY A 11 10.58 -7.26 10.29
C GLY A 11 10.07 -7.49 8.87
N VAL A 12 8.75 -7.41 8.67
CA VAL A 12 8.11 -7.50 7.34
C VAL A 12 8.50 -6.29 6.48
N LEU A 13 8.55 -5.09 7.05
CA LEU A 13 8.94 -3.90 6.32
C LEU A 13 10.37 -4.00 5.78
N MET A 14 11.31 -4.39 6.64
CA MET A 14 12.73 -4.49 6.31
C MET A 14 13.08 -5.69 5.42
N SER A 15 12.14 -6.63 5.21
CA SER A 15 12.36 -7.79 4.33
C SER A 15 12.20 -7.45 2.83
N ALA A 16 11.90 -6.19 2.50
CA ALA A 16 11.77 -5.72 1.13
C ALA A 16 12.72 -4.53 0.91
N PRO A 17 13.34 -4.41 -0.27
CA PRO A 17 14.31 -3.35 -0.55
C PRO A 17 13.67 -1.97 -0.68
N LEU A 18 12.35 -1.89 -0.90
CA LEU A 18 11.66 -0.62 -1.15
C LEU A 18 10.33 -0.55 -0.38
N LEU A 19 10.14 0.57 0.33
CA LEU A 19 8.85 1.05 0.81
C LEU A 19 8.47 2.30 0.02
N ALA A 20 7.25 2.32 -0.50
CA ALA A 20 6.71 3.45 -1.25
C ALA A 20 5.40 3.95 -0.63
N ALA A 21 5.12 5.24 -0.82
CA ALA A 21 3.86 5.88 -0.48
C ALA A 21 3.28 6.55 -1.74
N LEU A 22 2.01 6.30 -2.02
CA LEU A 22 1.24 7.11 -2.96
C LEU A 22 0.56 8.23 -2.19
N SER A 23 0.79 9.46 -2.66
CA SER A 23 0.35 10.67 -2.00
C SER A 23 -0.51 11.52 -2.93
N SER A 24 -1.40 12.31 -2.35
CA SER A 24 -2.26 13.21 -3.10
C SER A 24 -2.45 14.54 -2.36
N PRO A 25 -2.79 15.63 -3.07
CA PRO A 25 -3.06 16.93 -2.43
C PRO A 25 -4.43 16.97 -1.72
N ALA A 26 -5.33 16.04 -2.01
CA ALA A 26 -6.67 15.97 -1.42
C ALA A 26 -7.00 14.56 -0.91
N ASN A 27 -7.99 14.45 -0.02
CA ASN A 27 -8.49 13.19 0.55
C ASN A 27 -10.01 13.01 0.38
N ASP A 28 -10.56 13.54 -0.69
CA ASP A 28 -11.95 13.30 -1.07
C ASP A 28 -12.12 11.94 -1.78
N ARG A 29 -13.37 11.48 -1.93
CA ARG A 29 -13.69 10.17 -2.51
C ARG A 29 -13.17 10.01 -3.94
N ARG A 30 -13.23 11.07 -4.76
CA ARG A 30 -12.76 11.01 -6.17
C ARG A 30 -11.25 10.86 -6.20
N THR A 31 -10.53 11.58 -5.35
CA THR A 31 -9.09 11.48 -5.23
C THR A 31 -8.66 10.10 -4.74
N GLN A 32 -9.36 9.53 -3.76
CA GLN A 32 -9.10 8.16 -3.29
C GLN A 32 -9.27 7.11 -4.39
N VAL A 33 -10.32 7.20 -5.21
CA VAL A 33 -10.50 6.29 -6.37
C VAL A 33 -9.35 6.44 -7.36
N LYS A 34 -8.94 7.67 -7.69
CA LYS A 34 -7.79 7.91 -8.58
C LYS A 34 -6.50 7.33 -8.03
N VAL A 35 -6.24 7.47 -6.73
CA VAL A 35 -5.08 6.87 -6.07
C VAL A 35 -5.13 5.34 -6.17
N GLY A 36 -6.29 4.73 -5.93
CA GLY A 36 -6.47 3.29 -6.11
C GLY A 36 -6.17 2.82 -7.54
N GLN A 37 -6.64 3.55 -8.54
CA GLN A 37 -6.33 3.28 -9.95
C GLN A 37 -4.83 3.46 -10.28
N ALA A 38 -4.15 4.41 -9.62
CA ALA A 38 -2.71 4.58 -9.78
C ALA A 38 -1.94 3.42 -9.14
N LEU A 39 -2.36 2.98 -7.94
CA LEU A 39 -1.79 1.80 -7.29
C LEU A 39 -1.92 0.56 -8.18
N GLU A 40 -3.08 0.33 -8.77
CA GLU A 40 -3.30 -0.85 -9.62
C GLU A 40 -2.36 -0.85 -10.84
N ARG A 41 -2.16 0.31 -11.48
CA ARG A 41 -1.21 0.42 -12.60
C ARG A 41 0.22 0.11 -12.15
N VAL A 42 0.63 0.61 -10.99
CA VAL A 42 1.95 0.28 -10.40
C VAL A 42 2.06 -1.21 -10.12
N TRP A 43 1.01 -1.81 -9.53
CA TRP A 43 0.99 -3.23 -9.17
C TRP A 43 1.10 -4.13 -10.41
N LEU A 44 0.28 -3.89 -11.43
CA LEU A 44 0.31 -4.66 -12.68
C LEU A 44 1.67 -4.54 -13.38
N GLN A 45 2.24 -3.34 -13.42
CA GLN A 45 3.57 -3.12 -14.01
C GLN A 45 4.68 -3.83 -13.22
N ALA A 46 4.66 -3.73 -11.88
CA ALA A 46 5.61 -4.44 -11.03
C ALA A 46 5.52 -5.96 -11.25
N THR A 47 4.29 -6.48 -11.34
CA THR A 47 4.04 -7.91 -11.59
C THR A 47 4.62 -8.36 -12.93
N ASN A 48 4.42 -7.56 -13.98
CA ASN A 48 4.97 -7.82 -15.32
C ASN A 48 6.51 -7.83 -15.33
N LEU A 49 7.14 -7.05 -14.44
CA LEU A 49 8.59 -7.01 -14.26
C LEU A 49 9.12 -8.10 -13.30
N GLY A 50 8.28 -9.02 -12.82
CA GLY A 50 8.67 -10.04 -11.84
C GLY A 50 8.84 -9.51 -10.41
N ILE A 51 8.45 -8.26 -10.14
CA ILE A 51 8.47 -7.64 -8.83
C ILE A 51 7.14 -7.93 -8.12
N ARG A 52 7.16 -8.12 -6.80
CA ARG A 52 5.98 -8.32 -5.96
C ARG A 52 5.70 -7.08 -5.13
N LEU A 53 4.42 -6.75 -5.02
CA LEU A 53 3.91 -5.64 -4.23
C LEU A 53 3.08 -6.19 -3.07
N HIS A 54 3.32 -5.68 -1.86
CA HIS A 54 2.48 -5.97 -0.70
C HIS A 54 1.97 -4.67 -0.06
N PRO A 55 0.65 -4.42 -0.04
CA PRO A 55 0.06 -3.24 0.60
C PRO A 55 0.32 -3.20 2.12
N MET A 56 0.59 -2.01 2.67
CA MET A 56 0.92 -1.79 4.08
C MET A 56 0.14 -0.62 4.70
N ASN A 57 -1.11 -0.41 4.25
CA ASN A 57 -1.92 0.76 4.60
C ASN A 57 -2.30 0.88 6.08
N LYS A 58 -2.16 -0.18 6.89
CA LYS A 58 -2.46 -0.15 8.34
C LYS A 58 -1.67 0.95 9.06
N ILE A 59 -0.45 1.23 8.59
CA ILE A 59 0.44 2.26 9.12
C ILE A 59 -0.22 3.65 9.07
N LEU A 60 -1.04 3.92 8.03
CA LEU A 60 -1.69 5.22 7.83
C LEU A 60 -3.01 5.38 8.60
N GLN A 61 -3.50 4.35 9.28
CA GLN A 61 -4.75 4.42 10.05
C GLN A 61 -4.57 5.09 11.41
N LEU A 62 -3.32 5.20 11.88
CA LEU A 62 -2.96 5.93 13.09
C LEU A 62 -2.60 7.38 12.75
N PRO A 63 -3.33 8.39 13.24
CA PRO A 63 -3.06 9.79 12.92
C PRO A 63 -1.63 10.23 13.21
N GLU A 64 -1.06 9.80 14.33
CA GLU A 64 0.29 10.11 14.76
C GLU A 64 1.34 9.54 13.80
N ILE A 65 1.17 8.29 13.36
CA ILE A 65 2.08 7.65 12.41
C ILE A 65 1.92 8.26 11.02
N LYS A 66 0.68 8.57 10.61
CA LYS A 66 0.41 9.26 9.34
C LYS A 66 1.10 10.63 9.30
N ALA A 67 1.10 11.38 10.39
CA ALA A 67 1.80 12.64 10.49
C ALA A 67 3.32 12.47 10.32
N GLU A 68 3.92 11.47 10.97
CA GLU A 68 5.35 11.16 10.79
C GLU A 68 5.68 10.74 9.35
N VAL A 69 4.88 9.88 8.72
CA VAL A 69 5.07 9.50 7.31
C VAL A 69 4.93 10.71 6.38
N THR A 70 4.02 11.64 6.68
CA THR A 70 3.85 12.87 5.90
C THR A 70 5.11 13.73 5.93
N LYS A 71 5.78 13.85 7.08
CA LYS A 71 7.06 14.58 7.22
C LYS A 71 8.21 13.97 6.40
N LEU A 72 8.14 12.66 6.11
CA LEU A 72 9.13 11.97 5.29
C LEU A 72 8.94 12.19 3.79
N ILE A 73 7.79 12.73 3.36
CA ILE A 73 7.51 13.00 1.95
C ILE A 73 8.11 14.38 1.60
N PRO A 74 9.04 14.44 0.63
CA PRO A 74 9.76 15.69 0.31
C PRO A 74 8.90 16.72 -0.45
N MET A 75 7.70 16.33 -0.88
CA MET A 75 6.76 17.22 -1.57
C MET A 75 5.88 17.94 -0.55
N GLY A 76 5.80 19.27 -0.66
CA GLY A 76 4.85 20.08 0.11
C GLY A 76 3.40 19.81 -0.30
N ASP A 77 2.48 20.04 0.62
CA ASP A 77 1.02 20.02 0.40
C ASP A 77 0.42 18.72 -0.15
N VAL A 78 1.09 17.58 0.09
CA VAL A 78 0.55 16.25 -0.19
C VAL A 78 0.46 15.42 1.08
N MET A 79 -0.45 14.46 1.09
CA MET A 79 -0.59 13.51 2.19
C MET A 79 -0.53 12.08 1.68
N PRO A 80 0.08 11.15 2.44
CA PRO A 80 0.10 9.74 2.09
C PRO A 80 -1.32 9.18 2.14
N GLN A 81 -1.70 8.50 1.06
CA GLN A 81 -2.99 7.84 0.90
C GLN A 81 -2.86 6.33 1.06
N LEU A 82 -1.84 5.74 0.42
CA LEU A 82 -1.55 4.31 0.46
C LEU A 82 -0.05 4.10 0.62
N THR A 83 0.35 3.05 1.33
CA THR A 83 1.73 2.60 1.44
C THR A 83 1.82 1.15 0.99
N PHE A 84 2.94 0.79 0.37
CA PHE A 84 3.21 -0.57 -0.05
C PHE A 84 4.71 -0.82 -0.14
N ARG A 85 5.10 -2.06 0.03
CA ARG A 85 6.48 -2.50 -0.20
C ARG A 85 6.61 -3.20 -1.55
N LEU A 86 7.80 -3.11 -2.14
CA LEU A 86 8.18 -3.74 -3.40
C LEU A 86 9.46 -4.55 -3.21
N GLY A 87 9.53 -5.71 -3.85
CA GLY A 87 10.72 -6.56 -3.82
C GLY A 87 10.57 -7.81 -4.67
N TYR A 88 11.62 -8.63 -4.70
CA TYR A 88 11.57 -9.95 -5.32
C TYR A 88 11.13 -10.98 -4.28
N ALA A 89 10.21 -11.85 -4.70
CA ALA A 89 9.74 -12.97 -3.90
C ALA A 89 9.21 -14.05 -4.84
N GLU A 90 9.16 -15.28 -4.34
CA GLU A 90 8.55 -16.39 -5.06
C GLU A 90 7.09 -16.07 -5.44
N PRO A 91 6.60 -16.57 -6.60
CA PRO A 91 5.20 -16.45 -6.97
C PRO A 91 4.29 -17.08 -5.90
N GLU A 92 3.16 -16.43 -5.63
CA GLU A 92 2.11 -17.01 -4.78
C GLU A 92 1.53 -18.25 -5.50
N THR A 93 1.44 -19.36 -4.79
CA THR A 93 0.96 -20.64 -5.36
C THR A 93 -0.56 -20.80 -5.28
N ALA A 94 -1.23 -19.97 -4.47
CA ALA A 94 -2.67 -20.02 -4.27
C ALA A 94 -3.31 -18.65 -4.45
N TYR A 95 -4.42 -18.61 -5.18
CA TYR A 95 -5.22 -17.39 -5.31
C TYR A 95 -6.14 -17.24 -4.09
N THR A 96 -6.18 -16.01 -3.56
CA THR A 96 -7.20 -15.66 -2.56
C THR A 96 -8.59 -15.70 -3.21
N PRO A 97 -9.62 -16.21 -2.52
CA PRO A 97 -10.97 -16.30 -3.09
C PRO A 97 -11.51 -14.93 -3.49
N ARG A 98 -12.41 -14.91 -4.47
CA ARG A 98 -13.15 -13.72 -4.91
C ARG A 98 -14.64 -14.03 -4.89
N ARG A 99 -15.46 -13.01 -4.61
CA ARG A 99 -16.92 -13.14 -4.73
C ARG A 99 -17.29 -13.46 -6.19
N PRO A 100 -18.29 -14.31 -6.44
CA PRO A 100 -18.71 -14.63 -7.79
C PRO A 100 -19.28 -13.40 -8.49
N LEU A 101 -19.24 -13.42 -9.83
CA LEU A 101 -19.54 -12.25 -10.65
C LEU A 101 -20.97 -11.72 -10.44
N ASN A 102 -21.93 -12.63 -10.34
CA ASN A 102 -23.35 -12.35 -10.12
C ASN A 102 -23.66 -11.71 -8.74
N GLU A 103 -22.71 -11.75 -7.81
CA GLU A 103 -22.85 -11.11 -6.50
C GLU A 103 -22.36 -9.66 -6.47
N VAL A 104 -21.64 -9.21 -7.51
CA VAL A 104 -20.95 -7.90 -7.53
C VAL A 104 -21.35 -7.01 -8.70
N LEU A 105 -21.98 -7.56 -9.74
CA LEU A 105 -22.66 -6.77 -10.78
C LEU A 105 -24.13 -6.60 -10.39
N ILE A 106 -24.55 -5.34 -10.25
CA ILE A 106 -25.93 -4.90 -10.01
C ILE A 106 -26.47 -4.30 -11.29
#